data_AF-A0AAJ6EEC4-F1
#
_entry.id   AF-A0AAJ6EEC4-F1
#
_cell.length_a   1.000
_cell.length_b   1.000
_cell.length_c   1.000
_cell.angle_alpha   90.00
_cell.angle_beta   90.00
_cell.angle_gamma   90.00
#
_symmetry.space_group_name_H-M   'P 1'
#
loop_
_entity.id
_entity.type
_entity.pdbx_description
1 polymer ?
#
loop_
_entity_poly.entity_id
_entity_poly.type
_entity_poly.pdbx_seq_one_letter_code
_entity_poly.pdbx_strand_id
1 'polypeptide(L)'
;MSPASTNCSRPARGFDRAFRDAIAADEGFALAHIALARTLQVLGRGNEAKAPLERALALAPATTSREQGHIAIFAKILSGQGAAAVSAIAEHMKHSPRDAMVLGCHGAGTGHRCLRLDRLLG
;
A
#
# COMPACT_ATOMS: atom_id res chain seq x y z
N MET A 1 -32.70 -10.12 17.10
CA MET A 1 -32.70 -11.33 16.25
C MET A 1 -31.44 -11.31 15.39
N SER A 2 -30.56 -12.27 15.70
CA SER A 2 -29.29 -12.75 15.13
C SER A 2 -28.38 -11.90 14.23
N PRO A 3 -27.05 -11.97 14.46
CA PRO A 3 -26.04 -11.19 13.76
C PRO A 3 -25.77 -11.77 12.38
N ALA A 4 -25.53 -10.91 11.38
CA ALA A 4 -24.97 -11.35 10.12
C ALA A 4 -23.54 -11.84 10.40
N SER A 5 -23.40 -13.15 10.52
CA SER A 5 -22.13 -13.85 10.54
C SER A 5 -21.29 -13.39 9.36
N THR A 6 -20.29 -12.54 9.63
CA THR A 6 -19.19 -12.26 8.72
C THR A 6 -18.47 -13.58 8.49
N ASN A 7 -18.85 -14.23 7.39
CA ASN A 7 -18.25 -15.45 6.91
C ASN A 7 -16.80 -15.16 6.49
N CYS A 8 -15.85 -15.42 7.40
CA CYS A 8 -14.40 -15.28 7.20
C CYS A 8 -13.79 -16.36 6.29
N SER A 9 -14.48 -16.71 5.20
CA SER A 9 -14.04 -17.70 4.22
C SER A 9 -14.12 -17.17 2.80
N ARG A 10 -13.77 -15.89 2.57
CA ARG A 10 -13.64 -15.37 1.20
C ARG A 10 -12.17 -15.33 0.76
N PRO A 11 -11.79 -16.04 -0.33
CA PRO A 11 -10.54 -15.73 -1.01
C PRO A 11 -10.55 -14.26 -1.43
N ALA A 12 -9.38 -13.65 -1.63
CA ALA A 12 -9.12 -12.20 -1.83
C ALA A 12 -9.94 -11.44 -2.91
N ARG A 13 -10.94 -12.07 -3.53
CA ARG A 13 -11.89 -11.59 -4.54
C ARG A 13 -12.90 -10.54 -4.02
N GLY A 14 -12.60 -9.76 -2.99
CA GLY A 14 -13.52 -8.76 -2.42
C GLY A 14 -12.89 -7.45 -1.98
N PHE A 15 -11.56 -7.39 -1.86
CA PHE A 15 -10.87 -6.18 -1.43
C PHE A 15 -10.97 -5.07 -2.48
N ASP A 16 -10.93 -5.42 -3.77
CA ASP A 16 -11.11 -4.47 -4.85
C ASP A 16 -12.51 -3.83 -4.84
N ARG A 17 -13.52 -4.56 -4.37
CA ARG A 17 -14.86 -3.98 -4.17
C ARG A 17 -14.89 -3.00 -3.00
N ALA A 18 -14.32 -3.38 -1.86
CA ALA A 18 -14.26 -2.50 -0.69
C ALA A 18 -13.52 -1.19 -0.98
N PHE A 19 -12.40 -1.24 -1.73
CA PHE A 19 -11.69 -0.03 -2.13
C PHE A 19 -12.46 0.80 -3.14
N ARG A 20 -13.19 0.18 -4.08
CA ARG A 20 -14.07 0.93 -4.98
C ARG A 20 -15.22 1.61 -4.25
N ASP A 21 -15.82 0.95 -3.26
CA ASP A 21 -16.88 1.55 -2.43
C ASP A 21 -16.33 2.71 -1.60
N ALA A 22 -15.10 2.58 -1.06
CA ALA A 22 -14.42 3.69 -0.37
C ALA A 22 -14.13 4.88 -1.31
N ILE A 23 -13.70 4.62 -2.54
CA ILE A 23 -13.48 5.66 -3.57
C ILE A 23 -14.80 6.33 -3.96
N ALA A 24 -15.91 5.58 -4.02
CA ALA A 24 -17.22 6.14 -4.31
C ALA A 24 -17.74 7.03 -3.18
N ALA A 25 -17.36 6.74 -1.93
CA ALA A 25 -17.68 7.57 -0.77
C ALA A 25 -16.78 8.82 -0.67
N ASP A 26 -15.50 8.70 -1.04
CA ASP A 26 -14.54 9.81 -1.10
C ASP A 26 -13.60 9.62 -2.30
N GLU A 27 -13.89 10.33 -3.39
CA GLU A 27 -13.09 10.28 -4.61
C GLU A 27 -11.67 10.82 -4.43
N GLY A 28 -11.47 11.66 -3.39
CA GLY A 28 -10.20 12.25 -3.00
C GLY A 28 -9.34 11.34 -2.12
N PHE A 29 -9.84 10.16 -1.74
CA PHE A 29 -9.13 9.27 -0.83
C PHE A 29 -7.96 8.56 -1.50
N ALA A 30 -6.80 9.23 -1.54
CA ALA A 30 -5.62 8.78 -2.26
C ALA A 30 -5.12 7.39 -1.83
N LEU A 31 -5.24 7.04 -0.54
CA LEU A 31 -4.86 5.71 -0.04
C LEU A 31 -5.77 4.59 -0.57
N ALA A 32 -7.07 4.85 -0.80
CA ALA A 32 -7.95 3.85 -1.39
C ALA A 32 -7.58 3.56 -2.85
N HIS A 33 -7.22 4.60 -3.61
CA HIS A 33 -6.73 4.46 -4.99
C HIS A 33 -5.44 3.62 -5.08
N ILE A 34 -4.45 3.89 -4.23
CA ILE A 34 -3.19 3.12 -4.25
C ILE A 34 -3.38 1.68 -3.73
N ALA A 35 -4.26 1.48 -2.75
CA ALA A 35 -4.59 0.16 -2.24
C ALA A 35 -5.34 -0.68 -3.29
N LEU A 36 -6.26 -0.06 -4.05
CA LEU A 36 -6.92 -0.71 -5.19
C LEU A 36 -5.91 -1.13 -6.25
N ALA A 37 -4.97 -0.24 -6.62
CA ALA A 37 -3.90 -0.57 -7.57
C ALA A 37 -3.07 -1.78 -7.10
N ARG A 38 -2.70 -1.80 -5.80
CA ARG A 38 -1.96 -2.93 -5.22
C ARG A 38 -2.79 -4.21 -5.22
N THR A 39 -4.07 -4.16 -4.87
CA THR A 39 -4.96 -5.33 -4.93
C THR A 39 -5.06 -5.87 -6.35
N LEU A 40 -5.25 -5.00 -7.35
CA LEU A 40 -5.33 -5.42 -8.75
C LEU A 40 -4.02 -6.05 -9.23
N GLN A 41 -2.86 -5.52 -8.82
CA GLN A 41 -1.56 -6.15 -9.09
C GLN A 41 -1.47 -7.55 -8.49
N VAL A 42 -1.83 -7.72 -7.21
CA VAL A 42 -1.78 -9.02 -6.52
C VAL A 42 -2.74 -10.04 -7.14
N LEU A 43 -3.86 -9.58 -7.70
CA LEU A 43 -4.82 -10.40 -8.44
C LEU A 43 -4.38 -10.72 -9.88
N GLY A 44 -3.17 -10.30 -10.31
CA GLY A 44 -2.68 -10.50 -11.67
C GLY A 44 -3.30 -9.58 -12.71
N ARG A 45 -4.13 -8.61 -12.29
CA ARG A 45 -4.84 -7.64 -13.14
C ARG A 45 -4.06 -6.34 -13.27
N GLY A 46 -2.76 -6.44 -13.53
CA GLY A 46 -1.84 -5.28 -13.55
C GLY A 46 -2.24 -4.19 -14.55
N ASN A 47 -2.88 -4.55 -15.66
CA ASN A 47 -3.39 -3.58 -16.65
C ASN A 47 -4.44 -2.64 -16.06
N GLU A 48 -5.29 -3.15 -15.16
CA GLU A 48 -6.33 -2.35 -14.50
C GLU A 48 -5.79 -1.52 -13.32
N ALA A 49 -4.59 -1.84 -12.82
CA ALA A 49 -3.97 -1.11 -11.71
C ALA A 49 -3.44 0.28 -12.11
N LYS A 50 -3.31 0.57 -13.42
CA LYS A 50 -2.75 1.83 -13.93
C LYS A 50 -3.59 3.04 -13.56
N ALA A 51 -4.89 3.00 -13.84
CA ALA A 51 -5.78 4.14 -13.59
C ALA A 51 -5.87 4.50 -12.09
N PRO A 52 -6.07 3.55 -11.16
CA PRO A 52 -6.03 3.86 -9.73
C PRO A 52 -4.66 4.37 -9.26
N LEU A 53 -3.55 3.85 -9.81
CA LEU A 53 -2.21 4.34 -9.49
C LEU A 53 -2.03 5.81 -9.90
N GLU A 54 -2.40 6.16 -11.13
CA GLU A 54 -2.32 7.53 -11.65
C GLU A 54 -3.18 8.48 -10.80
N ARG A 55 -4.38 8.04 -10.41
CA ARG A 55 -5.25 8.85 -9.56
C ARG A 55 -4.66 9.08 -8.17
N ALA A 56 -4.07 8.05 -7.56
CA ALA A 56 -3.38 8.19 -6.27
C ALA A 56 -2.21 9.18 -6.35
N LEU A 57 -1.41 9.13 -7.42
CA LEU A 57 -0.29 10.06 -7.63
C LEU A 57 -0.77 11.50 -7.82
N ALA A 58 -1.88 11.71 -8.54
CA ALA A 58 -2.46 13.04 -8.72
C ALA A 58 -2.98 13.65 -7.41
N LEU A 59 -3.46 12.81 -6.48
CA LEU A 59 -4.00 13.24 -5.19
C LEU A 59 -2.91 13.37 -4.10
N ALA A 60 -1.75 12.75 -4.29
CA ALA A 60 -0.67 12.72 -3.30
C ALA A 60 -0.26 14.11 -2.75
N PRO A 61 -0.11 15.18 -3.57
CA PRO A 61 0.30 16.49 -3.07
C PRO A 61 -0.65 17.09 -2.03
N ALA A 62 -1.93 16.69 -2.03
CA ALA A 62 -2.95 17.16 -1.10
C ALA A 62 -3.05 16.31 0.19
N THR A 63 -2.26 15.23 0.30
CA THR A 63 -2.30 14.30 1.44
C THR A 63 -1.18 14.57 2.46
N THR A 64 -1.23 13.92 3.62
CA THR A 64 -0.18 14.05 4.64
C THR A 64 1.16 13.50 4.15
N SER A 65 2.29 13.95 4.71
CA SER A 65 3.62 13.45 4.35
C SER A 65 3.75 11.92 4.48
N ARG A 66 3.03 11.34 5.45
CA ARG A 66 2.95 9.89 5.63
C ARG A 66 2.25 9.21 4.45
N GLU A 67 1.10 9.73 4.02
CA GLU A 67 0.34 9.19 2.89
C GLU A 67 1.12 9.34 1.58
N GLN A 68 1.80 10.48 1.39
CA GLN A 68 2.70 10.69 0.26
C GLN A 68 3.80 9.63 0.19
N GLY A 69 4.42 9.29 1.33
CA GLY A 69 5.41 8.22 1.40
C GLY A 69 4.84 6.85 1.00
N HIS A 70 3.63 6.52 1.44
CA HIS A 70 2.95 5.30 1.01
C HIS A 70 2.71 5.25 -0.49
N ILE A 71 2.16 6.32 -1.05
CA ILE A 71 1.86 6.42 -2.47
C ILE A 71 3.16 6.27 -3.28
N ALA A 72 4.24 6.94 -2.86
CA ALA A 72 5.54 6.84 -3.52
C ALA A 72 6.13 5.43 -3.49
N ILE A 73 6.05 4.73 -2.35
CA ILE A 73 6.52 3.35 -2.20
C ILE A 73 5.75 2.41 -3.14
N PHE A 74 4.42 2.45 -3.07
CA PHE A 74 3.59 1.56 -3.88
C PHE A 74 3.68 1.88 -5.37
N ALA A 75 3.83 3.14 -5.75
CA ALA A 75 4.07 3.52 -7.13
C ALA A 75 5.35 2.87 -7.70
N LYS A 76 6.43 2.86 -6.91
CA LYS A 76 7.68 2.17 -7.30
C LYS A 76 7.49 0.67 -7.45
N ILE A 77 6.75 0.05 -6.53
CA ILE A 77 6.47 -1.40 -6.60
C ILE A 77 5.60 -1.74 -7.82
N LEU A 78 4.55 -0.95 -8.07
CA LEU A 78 3.64 -1.16 -9.19
C LEU A 78 4.31 -0.91 -10.55
N SER A 79 5.33 -0.06 -10.58
CA SER A 79 6.15 0.23 -11.77
C SER A 79 7.34 -0.73 -11.93
N GLY A 80 7.47 -1.76 -11.09
CA GLY A 80 8.56 -2.75 -11.17
C GLY A 80 9.91 -2.27 -10.62
N GLN A 81 9.99 -1.10 -9.99
CA GLN A 81 11.21 -0.52 -9.42
C GLN A 81 11.46 -1.05 -8.00
N GLY A 82 11.54 -2.38 -7.83
CA GLY A 82 11.62 -3.03 -6.52
C GLY A 82 12.79 -2.56 -5.65
N ALA A 83 13.98 -2.40 -6.23
CA ALA A 83 15.15 -1.91 -5.50
C ALA A 83 14.95 -0.47 -4.97
N ALA A 84 14.42 0.42 -5.80
CA ALA A 84 14.10 1.79 -5.38
C ALA A 84 12.97 1.84 -4.35
N ALA A 85 12.02 0.90 -4.40
CA ALA A 85 10.98 0.77 -3.39
C ALA A 85 11.55 0.41 -2.02
N VAL A 86 12.53 -0.51 -1.96
CA VAL A 86 13.22 -0.88 -0.70
C VAL A 86 13.90 0.33 -0.06
N SER A 87 14.60 1.14 -0.85
CA SER A 87 15.22 2.39 -0.37
C SER A 87 14.17 3.39 0.12
N ALA A 88 13.07 3.56 -0.62
CA ALA A 88 11.98 4.46 -0.23
C ALA A 88 11.29 4.00 1.08
N ILE A 89 11.13 2.70 1.27
CA ILE A 89 10.61 2.12 2.51
C ILE A 89 11.54 2.44 3.69
N ALA A 90 12.85 2.22 3.52
CA ALA A 90 13.82 2.52 4.57
C ALA A 90 13.78 4.00 4.98
N GLU A 91 13.64 4.90 4.01
CA GLU A 91 13.55 6.34 4.28
C GLU A 91 12.22 6.74 4.96
N HIS A 92 11.10 6.14 4.52
CA HIS A 92 9.79 6.34 5.14
C HIS A 92 9.78 5.91 6.61
N MET A 93 10.41 4.77 6.93
CA MET A 93 10.47 4.26 8.30
C MET A 93 11.28 5.15 9.25
N LYS A 94 12.25 5.94 8.77
CA LYS A 94 12.96 6.91 9.63
C LYS A 94 12.01 7.99 10.16
N HIS A 95 11.08 8.42 9.33
CA HIS A 95 10.10 9.47 9.65
C HIS A 95 8.83 8.90 10.29
N SER A 96 8.53 7.61 10.06
CA SER A 96 7.34 6.93 10.57
C SER A 96 7.66 5.48 10.98
N PRO A 97 8.37 5.28 12.11
CA PRO A 97 8.90 3.97 12.51
C PRO A 97 7.82 2.96 12.93
N ARG A 98 6.60 3.41 13.20
CA ARG A 98 5.46 2.56 13.60
C ARG A 98 4.46 2.30 12.47
N ASP A 99 4.87 2.51 11.22
CA ASP A 99 3.97 2.40 10.08
C ASP A 99 3.74 0.96 9.62
N ALA A 100 2.69 0.33 10.14
CA ALA A 100 2.38 -1.07 9.88
C ALA A 100 2.16 -1.41 8.39
N MET A 101 1.69 -0.46 7.57
CA MET A 101 1.43 -0.72 6.14
C MET A 101 2.73 -0.94 5.34
N VAL A 102 3.79 -0.23 5.72
CA VAL A 102 5.10 -0.30 5.06
C VAL A 102 5.91 -1.50 5.56
N LEU A 103 5.80 -1.82 6.86
CA LEU A 103 6.39 -3.02 7.48
C LEU A 103 5.99 -4.32 6.77
N GLY A 104 4.70 -4.48 6.42
CA GLY A 104 4.22 -5.67 5.71
C GLY A 104 4.76 -5.82 4.28
N CYS A 105 5.10 -4.72 3.62
CA CYS A 105 5.61 -4.76 2.25
C CYS A 105 7.11 -5.07 2.16
N HIS A 106 7.87 -4.83 3.24
CA HIS A 106 9.30 -5.14 3.32
C HIS A 106 9.58 -6.64 3.52
N GLY A 107 8.60 -7.41 4.03
CA GLY A 107 8.79 -8.81 4.43
C GLY A 107 8.69 -9.87 3.33
N ALA A 108 8.40 -9.50 2.08
CA ALA A 108 8.06 -10.47 1.03
C ALA A 108 9.21 -10.91 0.10
N GLY A 109 10.47 -10.59 0.37
CA GLY A 109 11.51 -10.84 -0.63
C GLY A 109 12.98 -10.97 -0.23
N THR A 110 13.37 -10.82 1.03
CA THR A 110 14.80 -10.94 1.39
C THR A 110 15.01 -11.77 2.63
N GLY A 111 15.44 -13.03 2.41
CA GLY A 111 16.11 -13.87 3.40
C GLY A 111 17.48 -13.32 3.78
N HIS A 112 17.54 -12.07 4.25
CA HIS A 112 18.73 -11.50 4.86
C HIS A 112 18.38 -10.96 6.23
N ARG A 113 18.82 -11.73 7.23
CA ARG A 113 19.21 -11.30 8.58
C ARG A 113 18.56 -10.00 9.03
N CYS A 114 17.59 -10.16 9.91
CA CYS A 114 17.20 -9.22 10.95
C CYS A 114 18.37 -8.27 11.29
N LEU A 115 18.43 -7.14 10.57
CA LEU A 115 19.35 -6.06 10.89
C LEU A 115 18.73 -5.38 12.09
N ARG A 116 19.21 -5.84 13.25
CA ARG A 116 19.06 -5.27 14.58
C ARG A 116 18.85 -3.76 14.48
N LEU A 117 17.63 -3.33 14.80
CA LEU A 117 17.15 -1.95 14.79
C LEU A 117 17.80 -1.11 15.92
N ASP A 118 19.04 -1.40 16.31
CA ASP A 118 19.78 -0.75 17.42
C ASP A 118 20.84 0.25 16.92
N ARG A 119 21.00 0.46 15.60
CA ARG A 119 22.12 1.26 15.06
C ARG A 119 21.75 2.46 14.21
N LEU A 120 20.50 2.93 14.26
CA LEU A 120 20.05 4.14 13.53
C LEU A 120 19.39 5.20 14.42
N LEU A 121 19.55 5.10 15.74
CA LEU A 121 19.28 6.19 16.67
C LEU A 121 20.50 6.35 17.59
N GLY A 122 21.55 6.96 17.03
CA GLY A 122 22.60 7.63 17.81
C GLY A 122 22.24 9.10 17.91
#